data_AF-A0A967HH07-F1
#
_entry.id   AF-A0A967HH07-F1
#
_cell.length_a   1.000
_cell.length_b   1.000
_cell.length_c   1.000
_cell.angle_alpha   90.00
_cell.angle_beta   90.00
_cell.angle_gamma   90.00
#
_symmetry.space_group_name_H-M   'P 1'
#
loop_
_entity.id
_entity.type
_entity.pdbx_description
1 polymer ?
#
loop_
_entity_poly.entity_id
_entity_poly.type
_entity_poly.pdbx_seq_one_letter_code
_entity_poly.pdbx_strand_id
1 'polypeptide(L)'
;HEYALENGADVLNMSFSVPDLGNLRGLWRWMSEHAIAAGLVLVSGAGNFQQTEPVPVQLRTPEAIPSVIAVGGVDRDSTLAGFSSMGP
;
A
#
# COMPACT_ATOMS: atom_id res chain seq x y z
N HIS A 1 -3.57 12.15 1.28
CA HIS A 1 -2.21 12.54 0.82
C HIS A 1 -2.04 14.06 0.89
N GLU A 2 -3.02 14.84 0.43
CA GLU A 2 -2.97 16.32 0.37
C GLU A 2 -2.40 16.99 1.62
N TYR A 3 -2.95 16.70 2.80
CA TYR A 3 -2.46 17.29 4.05
C TYR A 3 -0.95 17.03 4.27
N ALA A 4 -0.45 15.84 3.93
CA ALA A 4 0.98 15.54 4.08
C ALA A 4 1.83 16.36 3.10
N LEU A 5 1.38 16.52 1.85
CA LEU A 5 2.03 17.37 0.84
C LEU A 5 2.08 18.83 1.29
N GLU A 6 0.95 19.38 1.74
CA GLU A 6 0.83 20.76 2.19
C GLU A 6 1.71 21.05 3.41
N ASN A 7 2.00 20.04 4.22
CA ASN A 7 2.89 20.13 5.38
C ASN A 7 4.35 19.77 5.06
N GLY A 8 4.70 19.65 3.77
CA GLY A 8 6.07 19.44 3.32
C GLY A 8 6.63 18.06 3.65
N ALA A 9 5.78 17.03 3.74
CA ALA A 9 6.26 15.67 3.90
C ALA A 9 6.97 15.20 2.62
N ASP A 10 8.15 14.60 2.78
CA ASP A 10 8.84 13.90 1.69
C ASP A 10 8.37 12.44 1.57
N VAL A 11 7.89 11.85 2.67
CA VAL A 11 7.46 10.47 2.76
C VAL A 11 6.16 10.36 3.55
N LEU A 12 5.20 9.57 3.05
CA LEU A 12 3.98 9.22 3.75
C LEU A 12 3.89 7.71 3.94
N ASN A 13 3.92 7.29 5.20
CA ASN A 13 3.69 5.91 5.62
C ASN A 13 2.19 5.64 5.82
N MET A 14 1.70 4.55 5.24
CA MET A 14 0.30 4.15 5.21
C MET A 14 0.16 2.71 5.70
N SER A 15 0.12 2.51 7.02
CA SER A 15 -0.07 1.19 7.62
C SER A 15 -1.55 0.80 7.70
N PHE A 16 -2.29 0.98 6.60
CA PHE A 16 -3.69 0.59 6.45
C PHE A 16 -3.91 -0.06 5.09
N SER A 17 -4.95 -0.89 4.97
CA SER A 17 -5.27 -1.63 3.76
C SER A 17 -6.79 -1.75 3.64
N VAL A 18 -7.35 -1.29 2.53
CA VAL A 18 -8.79 -1.17 2.31
C VAL A 18 -9.25 -2.10 1.18
N PRO A 19 -10.06 -3.13 1.47
CA PRO A 19 -10.60 -4.04 0.45
C PRO A 19 -11.76 -3.39 -0.33
N ASP A 20 -12.07 -3.95 -1.49
CA ASP A 20 -13.35 -3.80 -2.19
C ASP A 20 -13.86 -2.36 -2.43
N LEU A 21 -12.94 -1.45 -2.76
CA LEU A 21 -13.30 -0.06 -3.09
C LEU A 21 -14.14 0.09 -4.38
N GLY A 22 -14.29 -0.97 -5.19
CA GLY A 22 -15.03 -0.94 -6.45
C GLY A 22 -14.60 0.24 -7.34
N ASN A 23 -15.57 1.07 -7.73
CA ASN A 23 -15.34 2.25 -8.58
C ASN A 23 -14.47 3.32 -7.92
N LEU A 24 -14.36 3.35 -6.57
CA LEU A 24 -13.51 4.32 -5.87
C LEU A 24 -12.01 3.97 -5.98
N ARG A 25 -11.65 2.75 -6.39
CA ARG A 25 -10.24 2.37 -6.59
C ARG A 25 -9.52 3.31 -7.56
N GLY A 26 -10.21 3.76 -8.61
CA GLY A 26 -9.66 4.71 -9.58
C GLY A 26 -9.32 6.06 -8.95
N LEU A 27 -10.15 6.55 -8.04
CA LEU A 27 -9.90 7.80 -7.30
C LEU A 27 -8.67 7.66 -6.39
N TRP A 28 -8.56 6.56 -5.65
CA TRP A 28 -7.39 6.28 -4.81
C TRP A 28 -6.09 6.21 -5.61
N ARG A 29 -6.13 5.58 -6.78
CA ARG A 29 -5.00 5.57 -7.71
C ARG A 29 -4.62 6.98 -8.15
N TRP A 30 -5.59 7.76 -8.63
CA TRP A 30 -5.36 9.12 -9.10
C TRP A 30 -4.77 10.02 -8.01
N MET A 31 -5.32 9.99 -6.79
CA MET A 31 -4.79 10.74 -5.64
C MET A 31 -3.38 10.30 -5.23
N SER A 32 -3.04 9.03 -5.41
CA SER A 32 -1.69 8.50 -5.09
C SER A 32 -0.68 8.94 -6.14
N GLU A 33 -1.01 8.77 -7.43
CA GLU A 33 -0.16 9.19 -8.55
C GLU A 33 0.05 10.71 -8.57
N HIS A 34 -0.97 11.51 -8.22
CA HIS A 34 -0.83 12.96 -8.06
C HIS A 34 0.14 13.32 -6.93
N ALA A 35 0.00 12.69 -5.76
CA ALA A 35 0.88 12.97 -4.63
C ALA A 35 2.34 12.62 -4.93
N ILE A 36 2.57 11.52 -5.65
CA ILE A 36 3.90 11.11 -6.08
C ILE A 36 4.47 12.07 -7.12
N ALA A 37 3.65 12.51 -8.08
CA ALA A 37 4.07 13.52 -9.06
C ALA A 37 4.44 14.86 -8.38
N ALA A 38 3.83 15.18 -7.25
CA ALA A 38 4.16 16.33 -6.41
C ALA A 38 5.41 16.13 -5.53
N GLY A 39 6.05 14.96 -5.57
CA GLY A 39 7.31 14.67 -4.89
C GLY A 39 7.21 13.79 -3.65
N LEU A 40 6.02 13.33 -3.26
CA LEU A 40 5.83 12.50 -2.07
C LEU A 40 6.14 11.02 -2.35
N VAL A 41 6.95 10.39 -1.50
CA VAL A 41 7.14 8.94 -1.50
C VAL A 41 6.02 8.28 -0.70
N LEU A 42 5.23 7.42 -1.34
CA LEU A 42 4.16 6.67 -0.71
C LEU A 42 4.62 5.26 -0.33
N VAL A 43 4.49 4.90 0.94
CA VAL A 43 4.86 3.58 1.48
C VAL A 43 3.66 2.97 2.19
N SER A 44 3.28 1.76 1.81
CA SER A 44 2.15 1.03 2.40
C SER A 44 2.57 -0.37 2.83
N GLY A 45 2.00 -0.86 3.93
CA GLY A 45 2.16 -2.27 4.29
C GLY A 45 1.46 -3.18 3.27
N ALA A 46 2.06 -4.31 2.93
CA ALA A 46 1.48 -5.29 2.00
C ALA A 46 0.17 -5.90 2.52
N GLY A 47 -0.02 -5.90 3.84
CA GLY A 47 -1.17 -6.50 4.53
C GLY A 47 -0.82 -7.83 5.20
N ASN A 48 -1.77 -8.33 5.99
CA ASN A 48 -1.61 -9.53 6.81
C ASN A 48 -2.57 -10.64 6.36
N PHE A 49 -2.79 -10.77 5.05
CA PHE A 49 -3.89 -11.56 4.48
C PHE A 49 -3.46 -12.88 3.86
N GLN A 50 -2.19 -13.28 3.99
CA GLN A 50 -1.66 -14.49 3.34
C GLN A 50 -2.44 -15.76 3.70
N GLN A 51 -2.95 -15.82 4.94
CA GLN A 51 -3.66 -16.98 5.48
C GLN A 51 -5.18 -16.90 5.27
N THR A 52 -5.70 -15.73 4.93
CA THR A 52 -7.14 -15.48 4.86
C THR A 52 -7.65 -15.21 3.44
N GLU A 53 -6.77 -14.81 2.53
CA GLU A 53 -7.12 -14.42 1.16
C GLU A 53 -6.21 -15.10 0.13
N PRO A 54 -6.71 -15.48 -1.05
CA PRO A 54 -5.89 -16.05 -2.10
C PRO A 54 -5.07 -14.97 -2.85
N VAL A 55 -3.93 -15.36 -3.43
CA VAL A 55 -3.27 -14.56 -4.47
C VAL A 55 -4.17 -14.54 -5.71
N PRO A 56 -4.35 -13.39 -6.40
CA PRO A 56 -3.65 -12.11 -6.23
C PRO A 56 -4.39 -11.05 -5.41
N VAL A 57 -5.45 -11.40 -4.66
CA VAL A 57 -6.30 -10.41 -3.96
C VAL A 57 -5.78 -10.00 -2.57
N GLN A 58 -4.61 -10.50 -2.17
CA GLN A 58 -4.00 -10.19 -0.87
C GLN A 58 -3.50 -8.73 -0.80
N LEU A 59 -3.05 -8.15 -1.92
CA LEU A 59 -2.71 -6.72 -2.00
C LEU A 59 -3.99 -5.91 -2.29
N ARG A 60 -4.30 -4.96 -1.42
CA ARG A 60 -5.48 -4.10 -1.51
C ARG A 60 -5.05 -2.64 -1.70
N THR A 61 -5.91 -1.67 -1.43
CA THR A 61 -5.56 -0.25 -1.60
C THR A 61 -5.08 0.34 -0.28
N PRO A 62 -3.94 1.07 -0.23
CA PRO A 62 -3.21 1.64 -1.36
C PRO A 62 -2.04 0.81 -1.90
N GLU A 63 -1.61 -0.26 -1.23
CA GLU A 63 -0.43 -1.06 -1.57
C GLU A 63 -0.46 -1.71 -2.97
N ALA A 64 -1.63 -1.96 -3.53
CA ALA A 64 -1.82 -2.50 -4.89
C ALA A 64 -1.83 -1.41 -5.97
N ILE A 65 -1.64 -0.13 -5.62
CA ILE A 65 -1.46 0.94 -6.59
C ILE A 65 -0.01 0.89 -7.08
N PRO A 66 0.26 0.79 -8.41
CA PRO A 66 1.61 0.54 -8.93
C PRO A 66 2.70 1.52 -8.49
N SER A 67 2.33 2.75 -8.17
CA SER A 67 3.25 3.82 -7.79
C SER A 67 3.55 3.84 -6.28
N VAL A 68 2.85 3.03 -5.47
CA VAL A 68 3.06 2.92 -4.02
C VAL A 68 4.05 1.79 -3.72
N ILE A 69 4.97 2.04 -2.78
CA ILE A 69 5.89 1.01 -2.29
C ILE A 69 5.13 0.09 -1.33
N ALA A 70 4.85 -1.14 -1.73
CA ALA A 70 4.28 -2.17 -0.87
C ALA A 70 5.37 -2.88 -0.05
N VAL A 71 5.21 -2.91 1.28
CA VAL A 71 6.22 -3.44 2.22
C VAL A 71 5.71 -4.72 2.88
N GLY A 72 6.35 -5.84 2.56
CA GLY A 72 6.11 -7.13 3.21
C GLY A 72 6.76 -7.22 4.60
N GLY A 73 6.18 -8.05 5.46
CA GLY A 73 6.72 -8.34 6.79
C GLY A 73 7.70 -9.51 6.77
N VAL A 74 8.80 -9.38 7.52
CA VAL A 74 9.73 -10.49 7.79
C VAL A 74 9.80 -10.77 9.29
N ASP A 75 10.16 -12.00 9.66
CA ASP A 75 10.43 -12.39 11.03
C ASP A 75 11.88 -12.09 11.45
N ARG A 76 12.26 -12.54 12.65
CA ARG A 76 13.58 -12.30 13.25
C ARG A 76 14.73 -12.96 12.48
N ASP A 77 14.43 -13.95 11.64
CA ASP A 77 15.40 -14.72 10.86
C ASP A 77 15.45 -14.22 9.40
N SER A 78 14.90 -13.03 9.13
CA SER A 78 14.77 -12.45 7.79
C SER A 78 13.96 -13.31 6.81
N THR A 79 13.07 -14.16 7.34
CA THR A 79 12.16 -14.97 6.54
C THR A 79 10.83 -14.24 6.37
N LEU A 80 10.17 -14.40 5.22
CA LEU A 80 8.84 -13.84 4.99
C LEU A 80 7.90 -14.28 6.12
N ALA A 81 7.31 -13.32 6.84
CA ALA A 81 6.38 -13.63 7.90
C ALA A 81 5.15 -14.34 7.30
N GLY A 82 4.71 -15.46 7.89
CA GLY A 82 3.66 -16.29 7.31
C GLY A 82 2.26 -15.67 7.23
N PHE A 83 2.09 -14.42 7.69
CA PHE A 83 0.89 -13.63 7.49
C PHE A 83 1.04 -12.58 6.36
N SER A 84 2.27 -12.27 5.95
CA SER A 84 2.57 -11.18 5.03
C SER A 84 1.95 -11.45 3.67
N SER A 85 1.05 -10.56 3.26
CA SER A 85 0.44 -10.61 1.93
C SER A 85 1.48 -10.63 0.82
N MET A 86 1.13 -11.31 -0.27
CA MET A 86 1.92 -11.47 -1.48
C MET A 86 1.19 -10.85 -2.67
N GLY A 87 1.94 -10.20 -3.55
CA GLY A 87 1.43 -9.77 -4.86
C GLY A 87 1.37 -10.93 -5.87
N PRO A 88 0.74 -10.71 -7.04
CA PRO A 88 0.92 -11.56 -8.21
C PRO A 88 2.38 -11.65 -8.66
#